data_AF-A0AAC9K1I6-F1
#
_entry.id   AF-A0AAC9K1I6-F1
#
_cell.length_a   1.000
_cell.length_b   1.000
_cell.length_c   1.000
_cell.angle_alpha   90.00
_cell.angle_beta   90.00
_cell.angle_gamma   90.00
#
_symmetry.space_group_name_H-M   'P 1'
#
loop_
_entity.id
_entity.type
_entity.pdbx_description
1 polymer ?
#
loop_
_entity_poly.entity_id
_entity_poly.type
_entity_poly.pdbx_seq_one_letter_code
_entity_poly.pdbx_strand_id
1 'polypeptide(L)'
;MIEQPVDKNDLPTEEEVVTETEHFLERDVIHYHRISDTAYGISWMLYPVNSPQRREVAESLARYFHRETHLDFPPYTAGDENEDRLVYLVRSMRITTTVPIIAGAVGLQRASEGWVLTWIWLHPWERRTRLVDAVFDLLDEAFGDFFIEAPISGAMRALMTKRRYESSRLVTRA
;
A
#
# COMPACT_ATOMS: atom_id res chain seq x y z
N MET A 1 12.59 24.70 42.18
CA MET A 1 12.98 24.13 40.87
C MET A 1 12.39 25.07 39.84
N ILE A 2 13.20 25.99 39.34
CA ILE A 2 12.77 27.16 38.56
C ILE A 2 13.08 26.83 37.10
N GLU A 3 12.03 26.72 36.27
CA GLU A 3 12.18 26.56 34.83
C GLU A 3 12.87 27.79 34.25
N GLN A 4 13.98 27.59 33.53
CA GLN A 4 14.61 28.67 32.79
C GLN A 4 13.82 28.96 31.52
N PRO A 5 13.68 30.23 31.11
CA PRO A 5 12.98 30.58 29.89
C PRO A 5 13.81 30.10 28.70
N VAL A 6 13.20 29.29 27.82
CA VAL A 6 13.77 28.91 26.53
C VAL A 6 13.98 30.18 25.71
N ASP A 7 15.23 30.44 25.32
CA ASP A 7 15.60 31.54 24.45
C ASP A 7 14.90 31.35 23.09
N LYS A 8 14.17 32.38 22.65
CA LYS A 8 13.42 32.34 21.38
C LYS A 8 14.33 32.29 20.15
N ASN A 9 15.64 32.49 20.33
CA ASN A 9 16.65 32.34 19.28
C ASN A 9 17.23 30.92 19.19
N ASP A 10 16.83 30.00 20.07
CA ASP A 10 17.25 28.59 20.09
C ASP A 10 16.20 27.67 19.45
N LEU A 11 15.17 28.24 18.84
CA LEU A 11 14.25 27.50 17.98
C LEU A 11 14.92 27.32 16.62
N PRO A 12 15.02 26.08 16.09
CA PRO A 12 15.57 25.85 14.77
C PRO A 12 14.80 26.71 13.77
N THR A 13 15.55 27.39 12.91
CA THR A 13 14.96 28.24 11.88
C THR A 13 14.08 27.40 10.95
N GLU A 14 13.08 28.01 10.28
CA GLU A 14 12.23 27.27 9.33
C GLU A 14 13.05 26.54 8.26
N GLU A 15 14.23 27.06 7.90
CA GLU A 15 15.20 26.40 7.02
C GLU A 15 15.86 25.16 7.64
N GLU A 16 16.22 25.17 8.94
CA GLU A 16 16.80 24.02 9.64
C GLU A 16 15.80 22.88 9.87
N VAL A 17 14.54 23.22 10.16
CA VAL A 17 13.44 22.23 10.27
C VAL A 17 13.16 21.59 8.90
N VAL A 18 13.25 22.36 7.82
CA VAL A 18 13.14 21.86 6.45
C VAL A 18 14.31 20.95 6.09
N THR A 19 15.54 21.29 6.47
CA THR A 19 16.72 20.45 6.17
C THR A 19 16.73 19.13 6.96
N GLU A 20 16.31 19.10 8.22
CA GLU A 20 16.14 17.84 8.97
C GLU A 20 15.00 16.97 8.41
N THR A 21 13.92 17.61 7.92
CA THR A 21 12.82 16.90 7.27
C THR A 21 13.26 16.34 5.90
N GLU A 22 14.06 17.07 5.13
CA GLU A 22 14.64 16.61 3.87
C GLU A 22 15.64 15.46 4.09
N HIS A 23 16.47 15.50 5.14
CA HIS A 23 17.43 14.45 5.40
C HIS A 23 16.81 13.14 5.92
N PHE A 24 15.65 13.22 6.59
CA PHE A 24 14.88 12.03 6.96
C PHE A 24 14.13 11.41 5.76
N LEU A 25 13.80 12.22 4.75
CA LEU A 25 13.14 11.79 3.52
C LEU A 25 14.10 11.16 2.49
N GLU A 26 15.41 11.42 2.59
CA GLU A 26 16.42 10.90 1.65
C GLU A 26 16.80 9.43 1.84
N ARG A 27 16.49 8.81 2.99
CA ARG A 27 16.94 7.43 3.26
C ARG A 27 16.02 6.32 2.78
N ASP A 28 14.78 6.64 2.37
CA ASP A 28 13.80 5.69 1.81
C ASP A 28 13.02 6.31 0.63
N VAL A 29 13.72 6.89 -0.36
CA VAL A 29 13.11 7.55 -1.52
C VAL A 29 12.40 6.52 -2.44
N ILE A 30 11.10 6.32 -2.20
CA ILE A 30 10.17 5.71 -3.15
C ILE A 30 10.14 6.61 -4.39
N HIS A 31 10.58 6.09 -5.54
CA HIS A 31 10.71 6.85 -6.79
C HIS A 31 9.34 7.32 -7.30
N TYR A 32 9.14 8.64 -7.34
CA TYR A 32 7.91 9.30 -7.79
C TYR A 32 7.73 9.20 -9.31
N HIS A 33 6.63 8.58 -9.76
CA HIS A 33 6.28 8.52 -11.18
C HIS A 33 4.91 9.18 -11.44
N ARG A 34 4.87 10.04 -12.47
CA ARG A 34 3.67 10.71 -12.99
C ARG A 34 2.75 9.67 -13.64
N ILE A 35 1.60 9.44 -13.01
CA ILE A 35 0.58 8.50 -13.48
C ILE A 35 -0.51 9.31 -14.21
N SER A 36 -0.53 9.25 -15.55
CA SER A 36 -1.67 9.66 -16.36
C SER A 36 -2.40 8.44 -16.94
N ASP A 37 -3.69 8.65 -17.20
CA ASP A 37 -4.66 7.83 -17.95
C ASP A 37 -5.53 6.80 -17.21
N THR A 38 -6.71 7.35 -16.86
CA THR A 38 -8.10 6.88 -16.97
C THR A 38 -8.41 5.94 -18.15
N ALA A 39 -8.06 4.67 -18.02
CA ALA A 39 -8.80 3.59 -18.67
C ALA A 39 -8.79 2.39 -17.71
N TYR A 40 -9.98 1.91 -17.30
CA TYR A 40 -10.23 0.89 -16.25
C TYR A 40 -10.15 1.36 -14.78
N GLY A 41 -10.50 2.62 -14.51
CA GLY A 41 -10.32 3.24 -13.20
C GLY A 41 -11.27 2.72 -12.12
N ILE A 42 -10.80 1.78 -11.29
CA ILE A 42 -11.52 1.30 -10.11
C ILE A 42 -11.77 2.45 -9.10
N SER A 43 -10.96 3.49 -9.08
CA SER A 43 -11.21 4.76 -8.36
C SER A 43 -9.95 5.64 -8.47
N TRP A 44 -10.04 6.91 -8.09
CA TRP A 44 -8.88 7.80 -7.92
C TRP A 44 -7.85 7.30 -6.88
N MET A 45 -8.17 6.22 -6.14
CA MET A 45 -7.32 5.65 -5.11
C MET A 45 -6.49 4.43 -5.56
N LEU A 46 -6.96 3.67 -6.56
CA LEU A 46 -6.30 2.46 -7.06
C LEU A 46 -5.83 2.65 -8.50
N TYR A 47 -4.52 2.54 -8.71
CA TYR A 47 -3.90 2.75 -10.02
C TYR A 47 -3.38 1.42 -10.57
N PRO A 48 -3.89 0.95 -11.73
CA PRO A 48 -3.42 -0.31 -12.30
C PRO A 48 -1.93 -0.25 -12.64
N VAL A 49 -1.22 -1.34 -12.36
CA VAL A 49 0.18 -1.52 -12.71
C VAL A 49 0.27 -1.99 -14.18
N ASN A 50 0.17 -1.04 -15.11
CA ASN A 50 0.12 -1.29 -16.55
C ASN A 50 1.29 -0.63 -17.34
N SER A 51 2.28 -0.08 -16.63
CA SER A 51 3.50 0.49 -17.24
C SER A 51 4.75 -0.03 -16.51
N PRO A 52 5.91 -0.13 -17.19
CA PRO A 52 7.16 -0.59 -16.58
C PRO A 52 7.50 0.15 -15.27
N GLN A 53 7.32 1.47 -15.24
CA GLN A 53 7.61 2.29 -14.06
C GLN A 53 6.70 1.95 -12.87
N ARG A 54 5.41 1.66 -13.11
CA ARG A 54 4.50 1.23 -12.03
C ARG A 54 4.83 -0.16 -11.53
N ARG A 55 5.36 -1.04 -12.40
CA ARG A 55 5.82 -2.38 -12.01
C ARG A 55 7.00 -2.29 -11.06
N GLU A 56 7.97 -1.42 -11.34
CA GLU A 56 9.12 -1.18 -10.45
C GLU A 56 8.70 -0.64 -9.06
N VAL A 57 7.72 0.26 -9.03
CA VAL A 57 7.14 0.76 -7.78
C VAL A 57 6.44 -0.37 -7.02
N ALA A 58 5.61 -1.17 -7.71
CA ALA A 58 4.92 -2.31 -7.11
C ALA A 58 5.89 -3.37 -6.57
N GLU A 59 6.98 -3.66 -7.29
CA GLU A 59 8.03 -4.57 -6.81
C GLU A 59 8.70 -4.04 -5.55
N SER A 60 8.98 -2.73 -5.47
CA SER A 60 9.55 -2.13 -4.27
C SER A 60 8.63 -2.32 -3.05
N LEU A 61 7.31 -2.15 -3.24
CA LEU A 61 6.30 -2.36 -2.21
C LEU A 61 6.15 -3.84 -1.84
N ALA A 62 6.24 -4.75 -2.83
CA ALA A 62 6.26 -6.19 -2.61
C ALA A 62 7.49 -6.64 -1.80
N ARG A 63 8.65 -6.00 -2.01
CA ARG A 63 9.85 -6.22 -1.19
C ARG A 63 9.66 -5.73 0.24
N TYR A 64 8.98 -4.61 0.49
CA TYR A 64 8.64 -4.19 1.85
C TYR A 64 7.70 -5.18 2.54
N PHE A 65 6.67 -5.66 1.83
CA PHE A 65 5.80 -6.72 2.31
C PHE A 65 6.59 -7.97 2.70
N HIS A 66 7.48 -8.43 1.83
CA HIS A 66 8.34 -9.59 2.08
C HIS A 66 9.22 -9.40 3.31
N ARG A 67 9.86 -8.23 3.48
CA ARG A 67 10.66 -7.91 4.68
C ARG A 67 9.84 -7.93 5.97
N GLU A 68 8.58 -7.49 5.91
CA GLU A 68 7.69 -7.42 7.09
C GLU A 68 7.05 -8.78 7.43
N THR A 69 6.78 -9.61 6.43
CA THR A 69 6.08 -10.89 6.60
C THR A 69 7.01 -12.09 6.72
N HIS A 70 8.30 -11.93 6.41
CA HIS A 70 9.30 -12.99 6.42
C HIS A 70 8.94 -14.20 5.54
N LEU A 71 8.18 -13.98 4.46
CA LEU A 71 7.95 -15.00 3.44
C LEU A 71 9.26 -15.38 2.75
N ASP A 72 9.34 -16.56 2.15
CA ASP A 72 10.56 -17.01 1.46
C ASP A 72 10.87 -16.17 0.21
N PHE A 73 9.84 -15.65 -0.46
CA PHE A 73 9.95 -14.91 -1.73
C PHE A 73 9.06 -13.66 -1.75
N PRO A 74 9.43 -12.61 -2.50
CA PRO A 74 8.52 -11.49 -2.76
C PRO A 74 7.29 -11.95 -3.55
N PRO A 75 6.10 -11.42 -3.25
CA PRO A 75 4.87 -11.84 -3.92
C PRO A 75 4.73 -11.32 -5.35
N TYR A 76 5.59 -10.38 -5.76
CA TYR A 76 5.57 -9.75 -7.08
C TYR A 76 6.96 -9.25 -7.48
N THR A 77 7.29 -9.40 -8.76
CA THR A 77 8.47 -8.79 -9.40
C THR A 77 8.05 -7.99 -10.64
N ALA A 78 8.80 -6.95 -11.03
CA ALA A 78 8.44 -6.12 -12.17
C ALA A 78 8.48 -6.87 -13.52
N GLY A 79 9.22 -7.99 -13.55
CA GLY A 79 9.26 -8.92 -14.68
C GLY A 79 8.10 -9.92 -14.73
N ASP A 80 7.21 -9.95 -13.73
CA ASP A 80 6.04 -10.83 -13.74
C ASP A 80 5.02 -10.35 -14.79
N GLU A 81 5.05 -10.94 -15.98
CA GLU A 81 4.09 -10.70 -17.06
C GLU A 81 2.98 -11.77 -17.08
N ASN A 82 2.30 -11.93 -15.95
CA ASN A 82 1.21 -12.89 -15.81
C ASN A 82 -0.16 -12.20 -15.98
N GLU A 83 -0.89 -12.52 -17.05
CA GLU A 83 -2.22 -11.98 -17.34
C GLU A 83 -3.28 -12.36 -16.30
N ASP A 84 -3.08 -13.47 -15.58
CA ASP A 84 -3.92 -13.90 -14.46
C ASP A 84 -3.58 -13.17 -13.15
N ARG A 85 -2.70 -12.16 -13.18
CA ARG A 85 -2.32 -11.37 -12.01
C ARG A 85 -2.64 -9.90 -12.24
N LEU A 86 -3.37 -9.32 -11.30
CA LEU A 86 -3.63 -7.89 -11.24
C LEU A 86 -2.87 -7.28 -10.07
N VAL A 87 -2.23 -6.15 -10.29
CA VAL A 87 -1.61 -5.36 -9.24
C VAL A 87 -2.08 -3.92 -9.34
N TYR A 88 -2.44 -3.33 -8.21
CA TYR A 88 -2.82 -1.93 -8.10
C TYR A 88 -1.90 -1.23 -7.11
N LEU A 89 -1.46 -0.02 -7.46
CA LEU A 89 -0.85 0.92 -6.54
C LEU A 89 -1.94 1.66 -5.77
N VAL A 90 -1.73 1.83 -4.48
CA VAL A 90 -2.65 2.48 -3.55
C VAL A 90 -2.14 3.89 -3.26
N ARG A 91 -2.96 4.90 -3.50
CA ARG A 91 -2.62 6.29 -3.15
C ARG A 91 -2.80 6.57 -1.65
N SER A 92 -1.89 7.39 -1.12
CA SER A 92 -1.94 7.96 0.22
C SER A 92 -3.23 8.75 0.46
N MET A 93 -3.86 8.54 1.62
CA MET A 93 -4.96 9.41 2.08
C MET A 93 -4.46 10.59 2.91
N ARG A 94 -3.23 10.52 3.44
CA ARG A 94 -2.65 11.58 4.28
C ARG A 94 -2.07 12.73 3.46
N ILE A 95 -1.51 12.45 2.28
CA ILE A 95 -0.89 13.46 1.44
C ILE A 95 -1.77 13.76 0.24
N THR A 96 -2.33 14.97 0.23
CA THR A 96 -3.09 15.49 -0.90
C THR A 96 -2.22 16.49 -1.65
N THR A 97 -1.57 16.03 -2.71
CA THR A 97 -0.76 16.83 -3.62
C THR A 97 -1.27 16.71 -5.05
N THR A 98 -0.80 17.58 -5.95
CA THR A 98 -1.14 17.56 -7.39
C THR A 98 -0.73 16.24 -8.06
N VAL A 99 0.34 15.61 -7.58
CA VAL A 99 0.78 14.28 -8.02
C VAL A 99 0.40 13.27 -6.93
N PRO A 100 -0.22 12.13 -7.25
CA PRO A 100 -0.59 11.14 -6.25
C PRO A 100 0.65 10.53 -5.60
N ILE A 101 0.68 10.52 -4.27
CA ILE A 101 1.69 9.80 -3.50
C ILE A 101 1.21 8.36 -3.34
N ILE A 102 2.07 7.39 -3.67
CA ILE A 102 1.76 5.96 -3.50
C ILE A 102 2.16 5.54 -2.10
N ALA A 103 1.23 4.94 -1.37
CA ALA A 103 1.41 4.48 0.00
C ALA A 103 1.13 2.99 0.17
N GLY A 104 1.04 2.22 -0.91
CA GLY A 104 0.84 0.79 -0.83
C GLY A 104 0.61 0.14 -2.18
N ALA A 105 0.47 -1.17 -2.17
CA ALA A 105 0.08 -1.97 -3.31
C ALA A 105 -0.77 -3.16 -2.88
N VAL A 106 -1.58 -3.64 -3.81
CA VAL A 106 -2.41 -4.83 -3.64
C VAL A 106 -2.28 -5.72 -4.87
N GLY A 107 -2.11 -7.02 -4.64
CA GLY A 107 -2.05 -8.04 -5.68
C GLY A 107 -3.22 -9.02 -5.60
N LEU A 108 -3.84 -9.26 -6.74
CA LEU A 108 -4.85 -10.29 -6.94
C LEU A 108 -4.40 -11.30 -7.98
N GLN A 109 -4.76 -12.56 -7.78
CA GLN A 109 -4.53 -13.66 -8.71
C GLN A 109 -5.89 -14.23 -9.14
N ARG A 110 -6.06 -14.50 -10.43
CA ARG A 110 -7.22 -15.21 -10.96
C ARG A 110 -7.15 -16.68 -10.54
N ALA A 111 -8.24 -17.20 -10.03
CA ALA A 111 -8.47 -18.61 -9.74
C ALA A 111 -9.75 -19.10 -10.43
N SER A 112 -10.00 -20.41 -10.40
CA SER A 112 -11.19 -21.02 -11.00
C SER A 112 -12.51 -20.50 -10.40
N GLU A 113 -12.51 -20.19 -9.11
CA GLU A 113 -13.71 -19.75 -8.37
C GLU A 113 -13.84 -18.22 -8.24
N GLY A 114 -12.86 -17.45 -8.75
CA GLY A 114 -12.89 -16.00 -8.65
C GLY A 114 -11.51 -15.37 -8.49
N TRP A 115 -11.47 -14.16 -7.95
CA TRP A 115 -10.22 -13.47 -7.63
C TRP A 115 -9.76 -13.81 -6.22
N VAL A 116 -8.46 -13.96 -6.04
CA VAL A 116 -7.82 -14.19 -4.75
C VAL A 116 -6.88 -13.02 -4.45
N LEU A 117 -7.11 -12.33 -3.35
CA LEU A 117 -6.20 -11.37 -2.76
C LEU A 117 -4.99 -12.14 -2.20
N THR A 118 -3.86 -12.09 -2.91
CA THR A 118 -2.64 -12.83 -2.54
C THR A 118 -1.74 -12.03 -1.62
N TRP A 119 -1.72 -10.70 -1.79
CA TRP A 119 -1.01 -9.82 -0.88
C TRP A 119 -1.57 -8.40 -0.89
N ILE A 120 -1.42 -7.73 0.23
CA ILE A 120 -1.64 -6.29 0.34
C ILE A 120 -0.59 -5.74 1.30
N TRP A 121 0.02 -4.63 0.90
CA TRP A 121 0.90 -3.87 1.77
C TRP A 121 0.54 -2.40 1.72
N LEU A 122 0.38 -1.82 2.91
CA LEU A 122 0.19 -0.39 3.08
C LEU A 122 1.33 0.13 3.95
N HIS A 123 1.88 1.27 3.57
CA HIS A 123 2.97 1.92 4.26
C HIS A 123 2.62 2.13 5.74
N PRO A 124 3.54 1.86 6.70
CA PRO A 124 3.22 1.94 8.13
C PRO A 124 2.66 3.28 8.59
N TRP A 125 3.06 4.37 7.93
CA TRP A 125 2.53 5.69 8.19
C TRP A 125 1.03 5.84 7.88
N GLU A 126 0.49 5.06 6.95
CA GLU A 126 -0.96 5.03 6.66
C GLU A 126 -1.76 4.16 7.65
N ARG A 127 -1.10 3.52 8.63
CA ARG A 127 -1.81 2.76 9.67
C ARG A 127 -2.69 3.69 10.50
N ARG A 128 -3.76 3.11 11.05
CA ARG A 128 -4.79 3.81 11.83
C ARG A 128 -5.51 4.92 11.05
N THR A 129 -5.39 4.94 9.74
CA THR A 129 -6.25 5.73 8.85
C THR A 129 -7.39 4.86 8.34
N ARG A 130 -8.29 5.47 7.56
CA ARG A 130 -9.34 4.75 6.82
C ARG A 130 -8.83 4.15 5.51
N LEU A 131 -7.53 4.23 5.19
CA LEU A 131 -7.01 3.77 3.90
C LEU A 131 -7.29 2.29 3.67
N VAL A 132 -7.06 1.43 4.66
CA VAL A 132 -7.34 -0.02 4.52
C VAL A 132 -8.81 -0.29 4.29
N ASP A 133 -9.71 0.45 4.97
CA ASP A 133 -11.15 0.30 4.77
C ASP A 133 -11.54 0.74 3.37
N ALA A 134 -11.07 1.92 2.93
CA ALA A 134 -11.37 2.46 1.61
C ALA A 134 -10.83 1.59 0.47
N VAL A 135 -9.62 1.04 0.61
CA VAL A 135 -9.07 0.08 -0.37
C VAL A 135 -9.96 -1.14 -0.47
N PHE A 136 -10.36 -1.71 0.66
CA PHE A 136 -11.20 -2.89 0.65
C PHE A 136 -12.64 -2.62 0.20
N ASP A 137 -13.20 -1.43 0.46
CA ASP A 137 -14.50 -1.02 -0.10
C ASP A 137 -14.44 -1.05 -1.64
N LEU A 138 -13.34 -0.54 -2.22
CA LEU A 138 -13.10 -0.56 -3.67
C LEU A 138 -12.86 -1.97 -4.20
N LEU A 139 -12.21 -2.85 -3.44
CA LEU A 139 -12.03 -4.25 -3.83
C LEU A 139 -13.37 -5.01 -3.82
N ASP A 140 -14.21 -4.79 -2.81
CA ASP A 140 -15.56 -5.38 -2.77
C ASP A 140 -16.41 -4.88 -3.95
N GLU A 141 -16.34 -3.59 -4.26
CA GLU A 141 -17.07 -3.02 -5.39
C GLU A 141 -16.59 -3.59 -6.74
N ALA A 142 -15.28 -3.74 -6.92
CA ALA A 142 -14.69 -4.17 -8.19
C ALA A 142 -14.72 -5.69 -8.40
N PHE A 143 -14.57 -6.48 -7.33
CA PHE A 143 -14.35 -7.92 -7.41
C PHE A 143 -15.42 -8.76 -6.70
N GLY A 144 -16.32 -8.15 -5.92
CA GLY A 144 -17.39 -8.85 -5.21
C GLY A 144 -16.87 -9.82 -4.15
N ASP A 145 -17.32 -11.07 -4.21
CA ASP A 145 -16.89 -12.15 -3.32
C ASP A 145 -15.50 -12.68 -3.71
N PHE A 146 -14.46 -11.87 -3.54
CA PHE A 146 -13.08 -12.33 -3.68
C PHE A 146 -12.60 -13.10 -2.44
N PHE A 147 -11.65 -14.02 -2.67
CA PHE A 147 -11.00 -14.82 -1.63
C PHE A 147 -9.74 -14.14 -1.11
N ILE A 148 -9.27 -14.54 0.07
CA ILE A 148 -8.05 -14.04 0.69
C ILE A 148 -7.11 -15.22 0.92
N GLU A 149 -5.87 -15.10 0.42
CA GLU A 149 -4.85 -16.13 0.57
C GLU A 149 -4.31 -16.19 2.01
N ALA A 150 -4.22 -17.40 2.55
CA ALA A 150 -3.54 -17.70 3.81
C ALA A 150 -2.05 -18.00 3.59
N PRO A 151 -1.16 -17.75 4.57
CA PRO A 151 -1.46 -17.28 5.92
C PRO A 151 -1.79 -15.78 6.00
N ILE A 152 -2.73 -15.43 6.86
CA ILE A 152 -3.11 -14.03 7.11
C ILE A 152 -2.48 -13.48 8.40
N SER A 153 -2.10 -12.20 8.37
CA SER A 153 -1.58 -11.49 9.55
C SER A 153 -2.70 -11.25 10.60
N GLY A 154 -2.30 -10.91 11.83
CA GLY A 154 -3.25 -10.51 12.87
C GLY A 154 -4.08 -9.27 12.48
N ALA A 155 -3.47 -8.34 11.74
CA ALA A 155 -4.17 -7.16 11.22
C ALA A 155 -5.23 -7.54 10.16
N MET A 156 -4.90 -8.45 9.24
CA MET A 156 -5.86 -8.96 8.26
C MET A 156 -7.01 -9.71 8.95
N ARG A 157 -6.72 -10.54 9.96
CA ARG A 157 -7.75 -11.22 10.75
C ARG A 157 -8.71 -10.24 11.42
N ALA A 158 -8.17 -9.18 12.04
CA ALA A 158 -8.99 -8.13 12.65
C ALA A 158 -9.86 -7.40 11.62
N LEU A 159 -9.31 -7.12 10.42
CA LEU A 159 -10.05 -6.52 9.31
C LEU A 159 -11.21 -7.41 8.85
N MET A 160 -10.95 -8.70 8.62
CA MET A 160 -11.98 -9.67 8.24
C MET A 160 -13.12 -9.72 9.27
N THR A 161 -12.80 -9.78 10.56
CA THR A 161 -13.82 -9.73 11.63
C THR A 161 -14.62 -8.43 11.60
N LYS A 162 -13.95 -7.28 11.47
CA LYS A 162 -14.61 -5.97 11.37
C LYS A 162 -15.57 -5.90 10.19
N ARG A 163 -15.17 -6.43 9.04
CA ARG A 163 -15.94 -6.41 7.79
C ARG A 163 -16.88 -7.61 7.63
N ARG A 164 -16.97 -8.48 8.65
CA ARG A 164 -17.82 -9.68 8.69
C ARG A 164 -17.59 -10.60 7.49
N TYR A 165 -16.34 -10.73 7.07
CA TYR A 165 -15.97 -11.72 6.07
C TYR A 165 -16.03 -13.12 6.69
N GLU A 166 -16.75 -14.00 6.01
CA GLU A 166 -16.85 -15.40 6.41
C GLU A 166 -15.50 -16.11 6.24
N SER A 167 -15.23 -17.08 7.12
CA SER A 167 -14.00 -17.88 7.06
C SER A 167 -13.87 -18.68 5.75
N SER A 168 -14.98 -18.92 5.03
CA SER A 168 -14.99 -19.54 3.70
C SER A 168 -14.30 -18.70 2.63
N ARG A 169 -14.09 -17.40 2.86
CA ARG A 169 -13.28 -16.56 1.97
C ARG A 169 -11.78 -16.82 2.09
N LEU A 170 -11.32 -17.57 3.10
CA LEU A 170 -9.91 -17.92 3.24
C LEU A 170 -9.57 -19.15 2.42
N VAL A 171 -8.57 -19.01 1.55
CA VAL A 171 -8.03 -20.10 0.74
C VAL A 171 -6.55 -20.30 1.07
N THR A 172 -6.09 -21.54 1.05
CA THR A 172 -4.66 -21.85 1.16
C THR A 172 -4.13 -22.13 -0.23
N ARG A 173 -2.93 -21.66 -0.53
CA ARG A 173 -2.24 -22.02 -1.77
C ARG A 173 -2.06 -23.54 -1.81
N ALA A 174 -2.61 -24.19 -2.83
CA ALA A 174 -2.47 -25.62 -3.05
C ALA A 174 -1.04 -25.99 -3.46
#